data_AF-Q7P4P7-F1
#
_entry.id   AF-Q7P4P7-F1
#
_cell.length_a   1.000
_cell.length_b   1.000
_cell.length_c   1.000
_cell.angle_alpha   90.00
_cell.angle_beta   90.00
_cell.angle_gamma   90.00
#
_symmetry.space_group_name_H-M   'P 1'
#
loop_
_entity.id
_entity.type
_entity.pdbx_description
1 polymer ?
#
loop_
_entity_poly.entity_id
_entity_poly.type
_entity_poly.pdbx_seq_one_letter_code
_entity_poly.pdbx_strand_id
1 'polypeptide(L)'
;MAVAELNSSHKTIRINEANVIYRTNHFIEQTMLKYKYLGEDDVFSHLRYETLNSQNYTEFTLSDIFELLKGKNGFICQYDKTKKFDTIWSSIFDIRNKVIYRCEGNPKQKKFITDKRLKFSF
;
A
#
# COMPACT_ATOMS: atom_id res chain seq x y z
N MET A 1 -10.77 -4.40 -9.24
CA MET A 1 -10.61 -2.97 -8.85
C MET A 1 -10.06 -2.20 -10.04
N ALA A 2 -10.16 -0.86 -10.07
CA ALA A 2 -9.50 -0.05 -11.11
C ALA A 2 -8.13 0.46 -10.62
N VAL A 3 -7.15 0.51 -11.52
CA VAL A 3 -5.83 1.14 -11.29
C VAL A 3 -5.68 2.30 -12.24
N ALA A 4 -5.18 3.42 -11.71
CA ALA A 4 -4.90 4.62 -12.49
C ALA A 4 -3.47 5.10 -12.23
N GLU A 5 -2.71 5.30 -13.30
CA GLU A 5 -1.41 5.99 -13.30
C GLU A 5 -1.52 7.19 -14.24
N LEU A 6 -1.15 8.39 -13.79
CA LEU A 6 -1.35 9.62 -14.55
C LEU A 6 -0.34 10.71 -14.21
N ASN A 7 -0.20 11.67 -15.13
CA ASN A 7 0.45 12.97 -14.95
C ASN A 7 -0.42 14.08 -15.58
N SER A 8 0.09 15.31 -15.68
CA SER A 8 -0.67 16.45 -16.22
C SER A 8 -1.11 16.30 -17.68
N SER A 9 -0.46 15.43 -18.47
CA SER A 9 -0.72 15.27 -19.90
C SER A 9 -1.19 13.87 -20.30
N HIS A 10 -0.99 12.85 -19.46
CA HIS A 10 -1.23 11.45 -19.80
C HIS A 10 -1.92 10.73 -18.65
N LYS A 11 -2.83 9.82 -19.00
CA LYS A 11 -3.49 8.92 -18.03
C LYS A 11 -3.61 7.52 -18.61
N THR A 12 -3.34 6.53 -17.78
CA THR A 12 -3.64 5.12 -18.04
C THR A 12 -4.56 4.63 -16.93
N ILE A 13 -5.76 4.19 -17.30
CA ILE A 13 -6.73 3.62 -16.38
C ILE A 13 -7.06 2.23 -16.88
N ARG A 14 -6.96 1.23 -16.01
CA ARG A 14 -7.34 -0.16 -16.32
C ARG A 14 -8.26 -0.71 -15.25
N ILE A 15 -9.29 -1.42 -15.70
CA ILE A 15 -10.02 -2.34 -14.85
C ILE A 15 -9.17 -3.61 -14.80
N ASN A 16 -8.73 -3.97 -13.61
CA ASN A 16 -7.89 -5.14 -13.43
C ASN A 16 -8.76 -6.29 -12.91
N GLU A 17 -8.68 -7.41 -13.61
CA GLU A 17 -9.38 -8.67 -13.32
C GLU A 17 -8.59 -9.56 -12.34
N ALA A 18 -7.33 -9.21 -12.05
CA ALA A 18 -6.53 -9.93 -11.08
C ALA A 18 -7.12 -9.81 -9.66
N ASN A 19 -7.01 -10.89 -8.91
CA ASN A 19 -7.44 -10.97 -7.51
C ASN A 19 -6.59 -10.11 -6.57
N VAL A 20 -5.39 -9.70 -7.00
CA VAL A 20 -4.44 -8.95 -6.19
C VAL A 20 -3.85 -7.80 -6.99
N ILE A 21 -3.79 -6.63 -6.37
CA ILE A 21 -3.22 -5.43 -6.95
C ILE A 21 -2.48 -4.67 -5.87
N TYR A 22 -1.29 -4.19 -6.19
CA TYR A 22 -0.52 -3.30 -5.33
C TYR A 22 0.18 -2.24 -6.18
N ARG A 23 0.41 -1.08 -5.55
CA ARG A 23 1.14 0.05 -6.12
C ARG A 23 1.95 0.73 -5.02
N THR A 24 3.09 1.28 -5.41
CA THR A 24 3.93 2.12 -4.55
C THR A 24 4.06 3.51 -5.18
N ASN A 25 5.25 4.08 -5.26
CA ASN A 25 5.50 5.47 -5.67
C ASN A 25 6.31 5.56 -6.99
N HIS A 26 6.21 4.56 -7.86
CA HIS A 26 6.73 4.61 -9.23
C HIS A 26 5.72 4.05 -10.23
N PHE A 27 5.90 4.40 -11.51
CA PHE A 27 5.05 3.89 -12.59
C PHE A 27 5.36 2.41 -12.88
N ILE A 28 4.29 1.64 -13.13
CA ILE A 28 4.36 0.23 -13.53
C ILE A 28 3.82 0.06 -14.95
N GLU A 29 2.86 0.89 -15.36
CA GLU A 29 2.25 0.78 -16.67
C GLU A 29 3.25 1.09 -17.77
N GLN A 30 3.39 0.18 -18.75
CA GLN A 30 4.36 0.32 -19.84
C GLN A 30 4.27 1.68 -20.55
N THR A 31 3.05 2.20 -20.72
CA THR A 31 2.78 3.50 -21.35
C THR A 31 3.24 4.69 -20.49
N MET A 32 3.38 4.49 -19.18
CA MET A 32 3.77 5.48 -18.19
C MET A 32 5.26 5.41 -17.82
N LEU A 33 5.96 4.29 -18.12
CA LEU A 33 7.39 4.12 -17.80
C LEU A 33 8.31 5.19 -18.41
N LYS A 34 7.93 5.78 -19.56
CA LYS A 34 8.65 6.91 -20.16
C LYS A 34 8.63 8.19 -19.31
N TYR A 35 7.73 8.29 -18.33
CA TYR A 35 7.61 9.39 -17.39
C TYR A 35 8.17 9.07 -16.00
N LYS A 36 8.88 7.94 -15.85
CA LYS A 36 9.42 7.53 -14.55
C LYS A 36 10.33 8.60 -13.96
N TYR A 37 10.28 8.72 -12.63
CA TYR A 37 11.24 9.52 -11.90
C TYR A 37 12.64 8.92 -12.06
N LEU A 38 13.62 9.77 -12.36
CA LEU A 38 15.02 9.37 -12.62
C LEU A 38 15.98 9.68 -11.47
N GLY A 39 15.47 10.28 -10.38
CA GLY A 39 16.27 10.54 -9.19
C GLY A 39 16.41 9.31 -8.29
N GLU A 40 17.01 9.50 -7.11
CA GLU A 40 17.18 8.45 -6.10
C GLU A 40 15.82 7.94 -5.60
N ASP A 41 15.69 6.62 -5.42
CA ASP A 41 14.53 6.00 -4.76
C ASP A 41 14.62 6.15 -3.23
N ASP A 42 14.53 7.39 -2.76
CA ASP A 42 14.70 7.80 -1.37
C ASP A 42 13.64 7.24 -0.41
N VAL A 43 12.48 6.86 -0.95
CA VAL A 43 11.35 6.20 -0.26
C VAL A 43 11.26 4.69 -0.55
N PHE A 44 12.29 4.10 -1.15
CA PHE A 44 12.41 2.66 -1.41
C PHE A 44 11.18 2.06 -2.11
N SER A 45 10.61 2.81 -3.05
CA SER A 45 9.42 2.43 -3.78
C SER A 45 9.54 1.09 -4.50
N HIS A 46 10.70 0.78 -5.09
CA HIS A 46 10.91 -0.47 -5.82
C HIS A 46 11.01 -1.64 -4.85
N LEU A 47 11.77 -1.50 -3.75
CA LEU A 47 11.89 -2.53 -2.72
C LEU A 47 10.54 -2.85 -2.05
N ARG A 48 9.72 -1.83 -1.78
CA ARG A 48 8.35 -2.02 -1.27
C ARG A 48 7.48 -2.76 -2.28
N TYR A 49 7.64 -2.46 -3.57
CA TYR A 49 6.90 -3.15 -4.62
C TYR A 49 7.31 -4.61 -4.73
N GLU A 50 8.61 -4.91 -4.73
CA GLU A 50 9.12 -6.28 -4.72
C GLU A 50 8.65 -7.06 -3.49
N THR A 51 8.65 -6.42 -2.31
CA THR A 51 8.09 -7.01 -1.09
C THR A 51 6.62 -7.39 -1.27
N LEU A 52 5.81 -6.53 -1.89
CA LEU A 52 4.40 -6.83 -2.15
C LEU A 52 4.25 -7.95 -3.20
N ASN A 53 5.03 -7.89 -4.29
CA ASN A 53 4.99 -8.87 -5.37
C ASN A 53 5.40 -10.29 -4.94
N SER A 54 6.26 -10.42 -3.92
CA SER A 54 6.72 -11.72 -3.44
C SER A 54 5.77 -12.42 -2.45
N GLN A 55 4.68 -11.75 -2.02
CA GLN A 55 3.75 -12.35 -1.06
C GLN A 55 2.84 -13.38 -1.72
N ASN A 56 2.47 -14.43 -0.96
CA ASN A 56 1.44 -15.37 -1.38
C ASN A 56 0.07 -14.98 -0.81
N TYR A 57 -0.71 -14.25 -1.60
CA TYR A 57 -1.98 -13.67 -1.17
C TYR A 57 -3.17 -14.63 -1.12
N THR A 58 -3.09 -15.84 -1.69
CA THR A 58 -4.24 -16.76 -1.72
C THR A 58 -4.69 -17.19 -0.33
N GLU A 59 -3.75 -17.23 0.63
CA GLU A 59 -3.96 -17.68 2.01
C GLU A 59 -4.01 -16.52 3.03
N PHE A 60 -4.06 -15.27 2.56
CA PHE A 60 -3.96 -14.12 3.48
C PHE A 60 -5.18 -14.03 4.40
N THR A 61 -4.92 -14.10 5.69
CA THR A 61 -5.84 -13.70 6.75
C THR A 61 -5.69 -12.21 7.04
N LEU A 62 -6.64 -11.66 7.81
CA LEU A 62 -6.51 -10.28 8.31
C LEU A 62 -5.23 -10.09 9.15
N SER A 63 -4.79 -11.14 9.88
CA SER A 63 -3.55 -11.09 10.66
C SER A 63 -2.34 -10.92 9.74
N ASP A 64 -2.29 -11.66 8.63
CA ASP A 64 -1.18 -11.57 7.67
C ASP A 64 -1.07 -10.17 7.07
N ILE A 65 -2.21 -9.53 6.77
CA ILE A 65 -2.23 -8.13 6.31
C ILE A 65 -1.66 -7.20 7.38
N PHE A 66 -2.03 -7.37 8.65
CA PHE A 66 -1.45 -6.57 9.74
C PHE A 66 0.06 -6.78 9.85
N GLU A 67 0.54 -8.01 9.74
CA GLU A 67 1.96 -8.33 9.85
C GLU A 67 2.77 -7.81 8.66
N LEU A 68 2.23 -7.88 7.45
CA LEU A 68 2.81 -7.26 6.26
C LEU A 68 2.97 -5.74 6.43
N LEU A 69 1.92 -5.03 6.86
CA LEU A 69 1.98 -3.58 7.07
C LEU A 69 2.89 -3.18 8.25
N LYS A 70 3.07 -4.06 9.23
CA LYS A 70 4.09 -3.92 10.29
C LYS A 70 5.52 -4.09 9.79
N GLY A 71 5.69 -4.54 8.55
CA GLY A 71 6.97 -4.89 7.96
C GLY A 71 7.54 -6.19 8.55
N LYS A 72 6.73 -7.12 9.04
CA LYS A 72 7.25 -8.43 9.48
C LYS A 72 7.59 -9.34 8.30
N ASN A 73 6.93 -9.15 7.17
CA ASN A 73 7.07 -9.98 5.96
C ASN A 73 7.83 -9.26 4.84
N GLY A 74 8.78 -8.39 5.21
CA GLY A 74 9.60 -7.61 4.30
C GLY A 74 9.49 -6.09 4.52
N PHE A 75 10.11 -5.33 3.62
CA PHE A 75 10.22 -3.88 3.76
C PHE A 75 8.96 -3.17 3.23
N ILE A 76 8.17 -2.56 4.12
CA ILE A 76 7.02 -1.72 3.78
C ILE A 76 7.10 -0.35 4.47
N CYS A 77 7.26 -0.33 5.79
CA CYS A 77 7.27 0.89 6.63
C CYS A 77 8.50 1.00 7.53
N GLN A 78 9.61 0.33 7.16
CA GLN A 78 10.82 0.21 7.99
C GLN A 78 11.84 1.31 7.70
N TYR A 79 11.41 2.55 7.56
CA TYR A 79 12.31 3.67 7.28
C TYR A 79 13.27 3.88 8.47
N ASP A 80 14.53 4.19 8.15
CA ASP A 80 15.52 4.60 9.15
C ASP A 80 15.05 5.90 9.82
N LYS A 81 15.14 5.98 11.15
CA LYS A 81 14.80 7.18 11.95
C LYS A 81 15.64 8.41 11.55
N THR A 82 16.79 8.20 10.93
CA THR A 82 17.64 9.28 10.40
C THR A 82 17.05 9.91 9.13
N LYS A 83 16.32 9.12 8.33
CA LYS A 83 15.55 9.60 7.20
C LYS A 83 14.24 10.17 7.75
N LYS A 84 13.90 11.42 7.45
CA LYS A 84 12.68 12.10 7.94
C LYS A 84 11.36 11.53 7.34
N PHE A 85 11.37 10.25 6.97
CA PHE A 85 10.26 9.52 6.41
C PHE A 85 9.81 8.49 7.42
N ASP A 86 8.55 8.60 7.88
CA ASP A 86 7.90 7.58 8.68
C ASP A 86 6.44 7.45 8.26
N THR A 87 5.84 6.30 8.53
CA THR A 87 4.42 6.06 8.26
C THR A 87 3.56 6.77 9.29
N ILE A 88 2.82 7.78 8.85
CA ILE A 88 1.95 8.59 9.72
C ILE A 88 0.68 7.81 10.09
N TRP A 89 0.19 6.94 9.20
CA TRP A 89 -0.96 6.08 9.47
C TRP A 89 -1.06 4.93 8.46
N SER A 90 -1.88 3.94 8.76
CA SER A 90 -2.27 2.87 7.83
C SER A 90 -3.71 2.48 8.05
N SER A 91 -4.39 1.99 7.00
CA SER A 91 -5.77 1.53 7.09
C SER A 91 -6.00 0.27 6.26
N ILE A 92 -6.89 -0.59 6.75
CA ILE A 92 -7.33 -1.81 6.09
C ILE A 92 -8.85 -1.77 6.02
N PHE A 93 -9.37 -2.01 4.83
CA PHE A 93 -10.80 -2.05 4.55
C PHE A 93 -11.21 -3.51 4.35
N ASP A 94 -11.81 -4.11 5.37
CA ASP A 94 -12.44 -5.43 5.25
C ASP A 94 -13.83 -5.25 4.65
N ILE A 95 -13.89 -5.34 3.32
CA ILE A 95 -15.11 -5.13 2.54
C ILE A 95 -16.16 -6.20 2.85
N ARG A 96 -15.74 -7.45 3.12
CA ARG A 96 -16.67 -8.55 3.39
C ARG A 96 -17.42 -8.31 4.70
N ASN A 97 -16.72 -7.93 5.75
CA ASN A 97 -17.30 -7.72 7.08
C ASN A 97 -17.75 -6.27 7.32
N LYS A 98 -17.51 -5.36 6.37
CA LYS A 98 -17.80 -3.91 6.48
C LYS A 98 -17.09 -3.27 7.67
N VAL A 99 -15.86 -3.70 7.95
CA VAL A 99 -15.03 -3.19 9.05
C VAL A 99 -13.83 -2.45 8.49
N ILE A 100 -13.53 -1.29 9.08
CA ILE A 100 -12.31 -0.55 8.79
C ILE A 100 -11.40 -0.70 10.00
N TYR A 101 -10.13 -1.01 9.76
CA TYR A 101 -9.07 -0.94 10.77
C TYR A 101 -8.16 0.23 10.44
N ARG A 102 -7.67 0.92 11.46
CA ARG A 102 -6.69 1.99 11.34
C ARG A 102 -5.58 1.86 12.36
N CYS A 103 -4.40 2.31 11.96
CA CYS A 103 -3.25 2.50 12.82
C CYS A 103 -2.82 3.97 12.67
N GLU A 104 -2.81 4.73 13.76
CA GLU A 104 -2.29 6.10 13.78
C GLU A 104 -0.84 6.07 14.29
N GLY A 105 0.09 6.44 13.41
CA GLY A 105 1.54 6.24 13.54
C GLY A 105 2.02 4.95 12.89
N ASN A 106 3.33 4.71 12.99
CA ASN A 106 3.99 3.58 12.35
C ASN A 106 3.41 2.23 12.84
N PRO A 107 2.87 1.38 11.95
CA PRO A 107 2.30 0.08 12.32
C PRO A 107 3.26 -0.84 13.09
N LYS A 108 4.57 -0.75 12.86
CA LYS A 108 5.58 -1.51 13.61
C LYS A 108 5.52 -1.24 15.12
N GLN A 109 5.10 -0.04 15.51
CA GLN A 109 5.09 0.42 16.91
C GLN A 109 3.67 0.58 17.48
N LYS A 110 2.68 0.81 16.61
CA LYS A 110 1.31 1.14 16.99
C LYS A 110 0.36 -0.01 16.64
N LYS A 111 -0.81 -0.02 17.27
CA LYS A 111 -1.81 -1.08 17.09
C LYS A 111 -2.84 -0.66 16.05
N PHE A 112 -3.31 -1.62 15.27
CA PHE A 112 -4.54 -1.47 14.51
C PHE A 112 -5.73 -1.54 15.47
N ILE A 113 -6.67 -0.61 15.32
CA ILE A 113 -7.94 -0.57 16.03
C ILE A 113 -9.07 -0.40 15.01
N THR A 114 -10.29 -0.82 15.36
CA THR A 114 -11.45 -0.58 14.51
C THR A 114 -11.71 0.92 14.38
N ASP A 115 -11.86 1.40 13.15
CA ASP A 115 -12.32 2.75 12.87
C ASP A 115 -13.86 2.79 12.81
N LYS A 116 -14.45 3.66 13.64
CA LYS A 116 -15.90 3.87 13.74
C LYS A 116 -16.33 5.25 13.23
N ARG A 117 -15.41 6.02 12.63
CA ARG A 117 -15.67 7.39 12.14
C ARG A 117 -16.60 7.39 10.93
N LEU A 118 -16.42 6.44 10.02
CA LEU A 118 -17.32 6.25 8.89
C LEU A 118 -18.59 5.57 9.40
N LYS A 119 -19.69 6.31 9.43
CA LYS A 119 -21.02 5.76 9.72
C LYS A 119 -21.65 5.35 8.39
N PHE A 120 -21.90 4.06 8.22
CA PHE A 120 -22.72 3.59 7.11
C PHE A 120 -24.19 3.84 7.46
N SER A 121 -24.74 4.96 7.02
CA SER A 121 -26.19 5.17 6.97
C SER A 121 -26.68 4.62 5.63
N PHE A 122 -27.37 3.49 5.67
CA PHE A 122 -28.19 3.02 4.55
C PHE A 122 -29.65 3.26 4.92
#